data_AF-A0A972X316-F1
#
_entry.id   AF-A0A972X316-F1
#
_cell.length_a   1.000
_cell.length_b   1.000
_cell.length_c   1.000
_cell.angle_alpha   90.00
_cell.angle_beta   90.00
_cell.angle_gamma   90.00
#
_symmetry.space_group_name_H-M   'P 1'
#
loop_
_entity.id
_entity.type
_entity.pdbx_description
1 polymer ?
#
loop_
_entity_poly.entity_id
_entity_poly.type
_entity_poly.pdbx_seq_one_letter_code
_entity_poly.pdbx_strand_id
1 'polypeptide(L)'
;MKWLSLLFFLSFIFTSAYASPKFTKCGSLLRAITAPLEESSVELELKNSNTILSLLTTTTGTLSPLLPSKIIFSFTGLNLPPNLAEHFKGWSYERLAAEPWDNLTPDQKRGFLKWGAQLKPTTFFQDRSVPGIKIKDSAQVHFTIPTEFLGVSYPAGDHTLDISKIFRKVEYGGPSQDPNSLELHFRARKSAGEVSNGASIFLSALNEPKIHQHVHIVSPLPIEKLQKDGMVRSAMLVDLYRRANLISEMINIVEENAHGLTSNKSGTIVFWDTLAPRQLNIVFQHLEKARILGHTSPLGSQAKMAFVGFRGGDTYDDANLFGFEIRGISQFADGQTTRNFLNTLQWAMKQEHYGVPKEQMEEWLSKQPPTFYLDMGKTWYQQPWEVLKANGFGHRYEEIDPYMRKHFFDLEKNRELKMIFYDWTNDPLLFNKPKLLLQIRKQQILALDSLSNGLVSTTKIMNDFLIHSGLYGIFTRSLGQ
;
A
#
# COMPACT_ATOMS: atom_id res chain seq x y z
N MET A 1 -35.73 -16.76 3.71
CA MET A 1 -36.57 -15.58 3.99
C MET A 1 -36.35 -14.93 5.35
N LYS A 2 -36.05 -15.65 6.45
CA LYS A 2 -35.88 -15.04 7.80
C LYS A 2 -34.67 -14.08 7.94
N TRP A 3 -33.63 -14.21 7.12
CA TRP A 3 -32.44 -13.34 7.15
C TRP A 3 -32.65 -11.98 6.47
N LEU A 4 -33.49 -11.89 5.44
CA LEU A 4 -33.80 -10.62 4.76
C LEU A 4 -34.61 -9.69 5.66
N SER A 5 -35.53 -10.25 6.45
CA SER A 5 -36.35 -9.48 7.40
C SER A 5 -35.53 -8.86 8.52
N LEU A 6 -34.45 -9.54 8.96
CA LEU A 6 -33.53 -9.02 9.98
C LEU A 6 -32.66 -7.88 9.45
N LEU A 7 -32.19 -7.99 8.19
CA LEU A 7 -31.45 -6.93 7.49
C LEU A 7 -32.31 -5.68 7.25
N PHE A 8 -33.60 -5.86 6.90
CA PHE A 8 -34.54 -4.76 6.75
C PHE A 8 -34.88 -4.09 8.08
N PHE A 9 -35.10 -4.85 9.16
CA PHE A 9 -35.38 -4.28 10.48
C PHE A 9 -34.18 -3.49 11.04
N LEU A 10 -32.97 -3.95 10.76
CA LEU A 10 -31.75 -3.22 11.08
C LEU A 10 -31.68 -1.89 10.30
N SER A 11 -31.93 -1.88 8.99
CA SER A 11 -31.92 -0.65 8.16
C SER A 11 -32.88 0.45 8.64
N PHE A 12 -34.03 0.08 9.23
CA PHE A 12 -35.03 1.04 9.71
C PHE A 12 -34.68 1.68 11.06
N ILE A 13 -33.83 1.03 11.88
CA ILE A 13 -33.32 1.61 13.13
C ILE A 13 -32.12 2.54 12.86
N PHE A 14 -31.47 2.44 11.69
CA PHE A 14 -30.26 3.19 11.34
C PHE A 14 -30.47 4.65 10.87
N THR A 15 -31.70 5.09 10.63
CA THR A 15 -31.98 6.44 10.09
C THR A 15 -32.25 7.53 11.14
N SER A 16 -32.36 7.20 12.43
CA SER A 16 -32.75 8.20 13.44
C SER A 16 -31.99 8.08 14.78
N ALA A 17 -30.66 8.20 14.76
CA ALA A 17 -29.91 8.54 15.97
C ALA A 17 -28.55 9.15 15.60
N TYR A 18 -28.27 10.32 16.17
CA TYR A 18 -26.94 10.90 16.22
C TYR A 18 -25.92 9.82 16.63
N ALA A 19 -24.93 9.61 15.77
CA ALA A 19 -24.01 8.48 15.79
C ALA A 19 -23.27 8.32 17.13
N SER A 20 -23.68 7.33 17.92
CA SER A 20 -22.90 6.81 19.03
C SER A 20 -21.69 6.02 18.48
N PRO A 21 -20.48 6.15 19.09
CA PRO A 21 -19.25 5.44 18.67
C PRO A 21 -19.38 3.92 18.56
N LYS A 22 -20.36 3.32 19.26
CA LYS A 22 -20.62 1.88 19.25
C LYS A 22 -21.29 1.42 17.93
N PHE A 23 -22.17 2.24 17.35
CA PHE A 23 -22.87 1.89 16.10
C PHE A 23 -21.96 2.03 14.87
N THR A 24 -21.00 2.97 14.91
CA THR A 24 -20.00 3.13 13.84
C THR A 24 -19.04 1.95 13.74
N LYS A 25 -18.73 1.27 14.86
CA LYS A 25 -17.95 0.02 14.85
C LYS A 25 -18.71 -1.12 14.16
N CYS A 26 -20.04 -1.19 14.30
CA CYS A 26 -20.86 -2.19 13.62
C CYS A 26 -20.89 -1.97 12.10
N GLY A 27 -21.01 -0.72 11.63
CA GLY A 27 -21.03 -0.41 10.20
C GLY A 27 -19.72 -0.71 9.47
N SER A 28 -18.57 -0.36 10.07
CA SER A 28 -17.26 -0.73 9.51
C SER A 28 -17.03 -2.24 9.53
N LEU A 29 -17.46 -2.93 10.60
CA LEU A 29 -17.39 -4.38 10.68
C LEU A 29 -18.27 -5.05 9.61
N LEU A 30 -19.50 -4.56 9.40
CA LEU A 30 -20.39 -5.09 8.38
C LEU A 30 -19.83 -4.90 6.96
N ARG A 31 -19.23 -3.74 6.67
CA ARG A 31 -18.51 -3.49 5.40
C ARG A 31 -17.30 -4.39 5.25
N ALA A 32 -16.55 -4.64 6.32
CA ALA A 32 -15.43 -5.58 6.32
C ALA A 32 -15.88 -7.03 6.03
N ILE A 33 -17.07 -7.43 6.49
CA ILE A 33 -17.65 -8.76 6.25
C ILE A 33 -18.29 -8.87 4.85
N THR A 34 -18.80 -7.76 4.30
CA THR A 34 -19.50 -7.71 3.01
C THR A 34 -18.61 -7.29 1.83
N ALA A 35 -17.32 -7.06 2.05
CA ALA A 35 -16.36 -6.82 0.99
C ALA A 35 -16.37 -7.98 -0.03
N PRO A 36 -16.51 -7.71 -1.35
CA PRO A 36 -16.54 -8.77 -2.35
C PRO A 36 -15.30 -9.67 -2.29
N LEU A 37 -15.50 -10.98 -2.42
CA LEU A 37 -14.43 -11.99 -2.48
C LEU A 37 -13.77 -11.95 -3.87
N GLU A 38 -12.95 -10.94 -4.09
CA GLU A 38 -12.06 -10.84 -5.23
C GLU A 38 -10.60 -11.05 -4.83
N GLU A 39 -9.75 -11.25 -5.83
CA GLU A 39 -8.34 -11.49 -5.62
C GLU A 39 -7.67 -10.20 -5.13
N SER A 40 -7.05 -10.25 -3.95
CA SER A 40 -6.16 -9.21 -3.43
C SER A 40 -4.74 -9.77 -3.37
N SER A 41 -3.73 -8.90 -3.45
CA SER A 41 -2.33 -9.33 -3.39
C SER A 41 -1.52 -8.53 -2.39
N VAL A 42 -0.47 -9.15 -1.88
CA VAL A 42 0.51 -8.58 -0.98
C VAL A 42 1.89 -8.90 -1.55
N GLU A 43 2.70 -7.87 -1.78
CA GLU A 43 4.12 -8.05 -2.07
C GLU A 43 4.88 -8.12 -0.73
N LEU A 44 5.70 -9.16 -0.59
CA LEU A 44 6.55 -9.41 0.56
C LEU A 44 8.01 -9.19 0.15
N GLU A 45 8.56 -8.01 0.46
CA GLU A 45 9.97 -7.67 0.23
C GLU A 45 10.87 -8.29 1.32
N LEU A 46 11.39 -9.48 1.05
CA LEU A 46 12.09 -10.29 2.03
C LEU A 46 13.60 -10.26 1.81
N LYS A 47 14.33 -10.23 2.93
CA LYS A 47 15.71 -10.70 2.91
C LYS A 47 15.67 -12.20 2.68
N ASN A 48 16.42 -12.66 1.70
CA ASN A 48 16.44 -14.06 1.33
C ASN A 48 17.15 -14.84 2.46
N SER A 49 16.42 -15.46 3.38
CA SER A 49 16.94 -16.32 4.45
C SER A 49 17.09 -17.77 3.97
N ASN A 50 17.63 -18.65 4.80
CA ASN A 50 17.65 -20.08 4.47
C ASN A 50 16.24 -20.68 4.41
N THR A 51 15.31 -20.19 5.22
CA THR A 51 13.89 -20.58 5.18
C THR A 51 13.24 -20.13 3.89
N ILE A 52 13.47 -18.88 3.46
CA ILE A 52 12.92 -18.40 2.18
C ILE A 52 13.49 -19.20 1.01
N LEU A 53 14.80 -19.48 1.01
CA LEU A 53 15.44 -20.34 -0.01
C LEU A 53 14.91 -21.78 -0.04
N SER A 54 14.43 -22.30 1.09
CA SER A 54 13.86 -23.65 1.15
C SER A 54 12.43 -23.71 0.59
N LEU A 55 11.73 -22.57 0.53
CA LEU A 55 10.42 -22.42 -0.12
C LEU A 55 10.53 -22.26 -1.64
N LEU A 56 11.67 -21.83 -2.15
CA LEU A 56 11.89 -21.72 -3.58
C LEU A 56 12.15 -23.10 -4.21
N THR A 57 11.76 -23.24 -5.46
CA THR A 57 12.13 -24.35 -6.33
C THR A 57 12.18 -23.87 -7.78
N THR A 58 12.71 -24.68 -8.68
CA THR A 58 12.61 -24.40 -10.11
C THR A 58 11.27 -24.90 -10.66
N THR A 59 10.88 -24.44 -11.84
CA THR A 59 9.65 -24.88 -12.50
C THR A 59 9.56 -26.40 -12.74
N THR A 60 10.71 -27.10 -12.78
CA THR A 60 10.80 -28.56 -12.93
C THR A 60 11.30 -29.28 -11.68
N GLY A 61 11.61 -28.56 -10.60
CA GLY A 61 12.27 -29.11 -9.40
C GLY A 61 13.77 -29.41 -9.55
N THR A 62 14.33 -29.29 -10.75
CA THR A 62 15.76 -29.50 -11.06
C THR A 62 16.43 -28.24 -11.59
N LEU A 63 17.76 -28.20 -11.70
CA LEU A 63 18.47 -27.03 -12.22
C LEU A 63 18.20 -26.70 -13.69
N SER A 64 17.62 -27.61 -14.47
CA SER A 64 17.39 -27.45 -15.93
C SER A 64 16.82 -26.08 -16.35
N PRO A 65 15.81 -25.48 -15.67
CA PRO A 65 15.22 -24.21 -16.10
C PRO A 65 16.14 -22.99 -15.91
N LEU A 66 17.21 -23.13 -15.13
CA LEU A 66 18.18 -22.05 -14.87
C LEU A 66 19.38 -22.10 -15.80
N LEU A 67 19.56 -23.22 -16.50
CA LEU A 67 20.68 -23.42 -17.42
C LEU A 67 20.32 -22.84 -18.81
N PRO A 68 21.31 -22.32 -19.56
CA PRO A 68 21.10 -22.02 -20.97
C PRO A 68 20.73 -23.29 -21.73
N SER A 69 20.15 -23.13 -22.93
CA SER A 69 19.88 -24.28 -23.79
C SER A 69 21.14 -25.10 -24.04
N LYS A 70 21.01 -26.42 -24.18
CA LYS A 70 22.13 -27.34 -24.45
C LYS A 70 22.94 -26.92 -25.69
N ILE A 71 22.29 -26.31 -26.68
CA ILE A 71 22.95 -25.78 -27.87
C ILE A 71 23.89 -24.64 -27.49
N ILE A 72 23.38 -23.59 -26.84
CA ILE A 72 24.20 -22.46 -26.37
C ILE A 72 25.33 -22.97 -25.46
N PHE A 73 25.00 -23.89 -24.55
CA PHE A 73 25.95 -24.55 -23.68
C PHE A 73 27.13 -25.22 -24.42
N SER A 74 26.84 -25.93 -25.51
CA SER A 74 27.89 -26.59 -26.30
C SER A 74 28.86 -25.63 -26.98
N PHE A 75 28.44 -24.37 -27.20
CA PHE A 75 29.29 -23.33 -27.79
C PHE A 75 30.03 -22.49 -26.74
N THR A 76 29.40 -22.18 -25.61
CA THR A 76 29.95 -21.23 -24.62
C THR A 76 30.53 -21.89 -23.36
N GLY A 77 30.24 -23.18 -23.16
CA GLY A 77 30.57 -23.89 -21.93
C GLY A 77 29.70 -23.49 -20.72
N LEU A 78 30.03 -24.11 -19.59
CA LEU A 78 29.42 -23.94 -18.27
C LEU A 78 30.10 -22.74 -17.59
N ASN A 79 29.89 -21.52 -18.09
CA ASN A 79 30.43 -20.29 -17.48
C ASN A 79 29.71 -19.97 -16.15
N LEU A 80 29.80 -20.90 -15.20
CA LEU A 80 29.28 -20.75 -13.87
C LEU A 80 30.13 -19.73 -13.09
N PRO A 81 29.52 -18.96 -12.19
CA PRO A 81 30.25 -18.15 -11.21
C PRO A 81 31.27 -19.00 -10.45
N PRO A 82 32.41 -18.44 -10.01
CA PRO A 82 33.49 -19.21 -9.38
C PRO A 82 33.05 -20.14 -8.24
N ASN A 83 32.14 -19.67 -7.38
CA ASN A 83 31.59 -20.43 -6.26
C ASN A 83 30.73 -21.64 -6.68
N LEU A 84 30.16 -21.63 -7.89
CA LEU A 84 29.44 -22.77 -8.46
C LEU A 84 30.36 -23.64 -9.33
N ALA A 85 31.26 -23.02 -10.10
CA ALA A 85 32.16 -23.70 -11.02
C ALA A 85 33.10 -24.69 -10.31
N GLU A 86 33.60 -24.34 -9.13
CA GLU A 86 34.45 -25.23 -8.32
C GLU A 86 33.68 -26.48 -7.87
N HIS A 87 32.44 -26.31 -7.43
CA HIS A 87 31.62 -27.41 -6.91
C HIS A 87 31.14 -28.36 -8.00
N PHE A 88 30.72 -27.84 -9.15
CA PHE A 88 30.21 -28.63 -10.28
C PHE A 88 31.30 -28.96 -11.31
N LYS A 89 32.58 -28.91 -10.91
CA LYS A 89 33.71 -29.17 -11.80
C LYS A 89 33.63 -30.59 -12.38
N GLY A 90 33.72 -30.68 -13.70
CA GLY A 90 33.67 -31.95 -14.44
C GLY A 90 32.27 -32.55 -14.62
N TRP A 91 31.21 -31.85 -14.21
CA TRP A 91 29.84 -32.29 -14.47
C TRP A 91 29.46 -32.04 -15.93
N SER A 92 28.76 -33.00 -16.54
CA SER A 92 28.12 -32.78 -17.84
C SER A 92 26.89 -31.89 -17.71
N TYR A 93 26.42 -31.34 -18.83
CA TYR A 93 25.17 -30.58 -18.87
C TYR A 93 23.99 -31.41 -18.35
N GLU A 94 23.87 -32.67 -18.77
CA GLU A 94 22.76 -33.56 -18.39
C GLU A 94 22.77 -33.82 -16.89
N ARG A 95 23.95 -34.06 -16.31
CA ARG A 95 24.10 -34.28 -14.88
C ARG A 95 23.70 -33.02 -14.11
N LEU A 96 24.18 -31.84 -14.54
CA LEU A 96 23.82 -30.58 -13.89
C LEU A 96 22.33 -30.28 -14.04
N ALA A 97 21.74 -30.45 -15.22
CA ALA A 97 20.33 -30.17 -15.49
C ALA A 97 19.38 -31.07 -14.70
N ALA A 98 19.80 -32.31 -14.42
CA ALA A 98 19.06 -33.27 -13.62
C ALA A 98 19.18 -33.04 -12.10
N GLU A 99 20.12 -32.21 -11.65
CA GLU A 99 20.35 -31.97 -10.22
C GLU A 99 19.12 -31.33 -9.56
N PRO A 100 18.53 -31.96 -8.53
CA PRO A 100 17.42 -31.38 -7.78
C PRO A 100 17.80 -30.06 -7.11
N TRP A 101 16.90 -29.07 -7.16
CA TRP A 101 17.10 -27.78 -6.48
C TRP A 101 17.30 -27.92 -4.98
N ASP A 102 16.61 -28.89 -4.37
CA ASP A 102 16.65 -29.11 -2.92
C ASP A 102 17.95 -29.75 -2.41
N ASN A 103 18.77 -30.29 -3.31
CA ASN A 103 20.10 -30.79 -2.96
C ASN A 103 21.14 -29.67 -2.82
N LEU A 104 20.81 -28.45 -3.27
CA LEU A 104 21.74 -27.33 -3.27
C LEU A 104 21.85 -26.69 -1.89
N THR A 105 23.07 -26.31 -1.51
CA THR A 105 23.30 -25.48 -0.33
C THR A 105 22.70 -24.08 -0.53
N PRO A 106 22.42 -23.33 0.57
CA PRO A 106 21.92 -21.95 0.45
C PRO A 106 22.81 -21.04 -0.42
N ASP A 107 24.14 -21.17 -0.32
CA ASP A 107 25.08 -20.37 -1.11
C ASP A 107 25.05 -20.74 -2.60
N GLN A 108 24.87 -22.03 -2.90
CA GLN A 108 24.69 -22.48 -4.27
C GLN A 108 23.38 -21.94 -4.87
N LYS A 109 22.28 -22.01 -4.11
CA LYS A 109 20.99 -21.44 -4.52
C LYS A 109 21.13 -19.94 -4.84
N ARG A 110 21.76 -19.16 -3.96
CA ARG A 110 22.04 -17.72 -4.23
C ARG A 110 22.92 -17.51 -5.46
N GLY A 111 23.94 -18.36 -5.65
CA GLY A 111 24.78 -18.35 -6.84
C GLY A 111 23.97 -18.51 -8.12
N PHE A 112 23.06 -19.48 -8.16
CA PHE A 112 22.20 -19.72 -9.32
C PHE A 112 21.18 -18.59 -9.53
N LEU A 113 20.59 -18.06 -8.45
CA LEU A 113 19.70 -16.90 -8.54
C LEU A 113 20.42 -15.67 -9.12
N LYS A 114 21.66 -15.40 -8.70
CA LYS A 114 22.47 -14.30 -9.23
C LYS A 114 22.83 -14.52 -10.70
N TRP A 115 23.24 -15.74 -11.03
CA TRP A 115 23.64 -16.10 -12.38
C TRP A 115 22.48 -16.05 -13.36
N GLY A 116 21.29 -16.55 -12.97
CA GLY A 116 20.07 -16.47 -13.78
C GLY A 116 19.68 -15.02 -14.11
N ALA A 117 19.93 -14.07 -13.22
CA ALA A 117 19.71 -12.65 -13.49
C ALA A 117 20.61 -12.13 -14.62
N GLN A 118 21.88 -12.56 -14.68
CA GLN A 118 22.85 -12.14 -15.70
C GLN A 118 22.53 -12.68 -17.09
N LEU A 119 21.85 -13.83 -17.16
CA LEU A 119 21.47 -14.46 -18.43
C LEU A 119 20.15 -13.91 -18.99
N LYS A 120 19.44 -13.08 -18.21
CA LYS A 120 18.14 -12.55 -18.61
C LYS A 120 18.32 -11.50 -19.72
N PRO A 121 17.57 -11.60 -20.84
CA PRO A 121 17.68 -10.64 -21.94
C PRO A 121 17.03 -9.28 -21.63
N THR A 122 16.15 -9.23 -20.63
CA THR A 122 15.41 -8.03 -20.23
C THR A 122 16.08 -7.35 -19.03
N THR A 123 15.97 -6.03 -18.97
CA THR A 123 16.40 -5.25 -17.80
C THR A 123 15.43 -5.43 -16.62
N PHE A 124 15.88 -5.08 -15.41
CA PHE A 124 15.04 -5.10 -14.20
C PHE A 124 13.71 -4.34 -14.37
N PHE A 125 13.73 -3.20 -15.06
CA PHE A 125 12.53 -2.37 -15.26
C PHE A 125 11.58 -2.90 -16.33
N GLN A 126 12.01 -3.88 -17.12
CA GLN A 126 11.17 -4.58 -18.10
C GLN A 126 10.54 -5.83 -17.50
N ASP A 127 11.33 -6.62 -16.74
CA ASP A 127 10.84 -7.80 -16.05
C ASP A 127 11.69 -8.07 -14.80
N ARG A 128 11.03 -8.06 -13.65
CA ARG A 128 11.64 -8.28 -12.33
C ARG A 128 11.69 -9.75 -11.93
N SER A 129 11.00 -10.63 -12.66
CA SER A 129 10.86 -12.05 -12.32
C SER A 129 12.20 -12.75 -12.28
N VAL A 130 12.38 -13.65 -11.32
CA VAL A 130 13.53 -14.56 -11.27
C VAL A 130 13.30 -15.68 -12.29
N PRO A 131 14.11 -15.79 -13.36
CA PRO A 131 13.86 -16.77 -14.42
C PRO A 131 13.85 -18.20 -13.90
N GLY A 132 12.86 -19.00 -14.30
CA GLY A 132 12.79 -20.43 -14.00
C GLY A 132 12.55 -20.80 -12.53
N ILE A 133 12.37 -19.82 -11.63
CA ILE A 133 12.11 -20.02 -10.21
C ILE A 133 10.63 -19.79 -9.89
N LYS A 134 10.09 -20.66 -9.03
CA LYS A 134 8.78 -20.50 -8.40
C LYS A 134 8.86 -20.80 -6.91
N ILE A 135 7.77 -20.52 -6.19
CA ILE A 135 7.59 -21.03 -4.84
C ILE A 135 7.05 -22.46 -4.94
N LYS A 136 7.46 -23.34 -4.02
CA LYS A 136 6.91 -24.69 -3.88
C LYS A 136 5.40 -24.65 -3.69
N ASP A 137 4.75 -25.75 -4.05
CA ASP A 137 3.29 -25.87 -3.98
C ASP A 137 2.81 -26.16 -2.54
N SER A 138 3.72 -26.57 -1.66
CA SER A 138 3.45 -26.78 -0.24
C SER A 138 4.58 -26.24 0.64
N ALA A 139 4.23 -25.78 1.84
CA ALA A 139 5.18 -25.36 2.86
C ALA A 139 4.96 -26.10 4.18
N GLN A 140 6.05 -26.55 4.81
CA GLN A 140 6.01 -27.03 6.19
C GLN A 140 6.07 -25.81 7.12
N VAL A 141 5.13 -25.74 8.06
CA VAL A 141 5.04 -24.63 9.00
C VAL A 141 4.73 -25.16 10.41
N HIS A 142 5.03 -24.34 11.41
CA HIS A 142 4.67 -24.63 12.80
C HIS A 142 3.78 -23.52 13.35
N PHE A 143 2.60 -23.88 13.84
CA PHE A 143 1.73 -22.95 14.57
C PHE A 143 1.84 -23.20 16.08
N THR A 144 2.29 -22.20 16.83
CA THR A 144 2.45 -22.30 18.30
C THR A 144 1.12 -22.29 19.06
N ILE A 145 0.06 -21.79 18.41
CA ILE A 145 -1.32 -21.73 18.93
C ILE A 145 -2.29 -22.14 17.82
N PRO A 146 -3.53 -22.54 18.14
CA PRO A 146 -4.58 -22.70 17.14
C PRO A 146 -4.69 -21.44 16.28
N THR A 147 -4.59 -21.59 14.97
CA THR A 147 -4.42 -20.49 14.03
C THR A 147 -5.40 -20.64 12.87
N GLU A 148 -6.10 -19.57 12.51
CA GLU A 148 -6.86 -19.50 11.27
C GLU A 148 -6.01 -18.88 10.17
N PHE A 149 -5.70 -19.66 9.14
CA PHE A 149 -4.94 -19.20 7.97
C PHE A 149 -5.84 -19.23 6.73
N LEU A 150 -6.10 -18.05 6.17
CA LEU A 150 -6.96 -17.83 4.98
C LEU A 150 -8.36 -18.49 5.04
N GLY A 151 -8.93 -18.61 6.24
CA GLY A 151 -10.26 -19.21 6.45
C GLY A 151 -10.24 -20.70 6.76
N VAL A 152 -9.06 -21.31 6.95
CA VAL A 152 -8.91 -22.69 7.41
C VAL A 152 -8.32 -22.67 8.82
N SER A 153 -8.96 -23.35 9.77
CA SER A 153 -8.49 -23.46 11.14
C SER A 153 -7.52 -24.63 11.30
N TYR A 154 -6.35 -24.36 11.87
CA TYR A 154 -5.32 -25.33 12.18
C TYR A 154 -5.15 -25.41 13.71
N PRO A 155 -5.06 -26.60 14.31
CA PRO A 155 -4.62 -26.73 15.70
C PRO A 155 -3.15 -26.32 15.84
N ALA A 156 -2.67 -26.12 17.06
CA ALA A 156 -1.23 -25.94 17.29
C ALA A 156 -0.45 -27.19 16.85
N GLY A 157 0.77 -27.00 16.34
CA GLY A 157 1.65 -28.07 15.87
C GLY A 157 2.20 -27.85 14.46
N ASP A 158 2.79 -28.90 13.91
CA ASP A 158 3.37 -28.91 12.57
C ASP A 158 2.30 -29.23 11.51
N HIS A 159 2.32 -28.46 10.42
CA HIS A 159 1.37 -28.60 9.32
C HIS A 159 2.06 -28.46 7.97
N THR A 160 1.49 -29.16 6.98
CA THR A 160 1.79 -28.90 5.57
C THR A 160 0.69 -28.02 4.99
N LEU A 161 1.02 -26.77 4.66
CA LEU A 161 0.10 -25.85 3.99
C LEU A 161 0.17 -26.06 2.47
N ASP A 162 -0.98 -26.19 1.81
CA ASP A 162 -1.09 -26.01 0.36
C ASP A 162 -1.00 -24.52 0.03
N ILE A 163 0.06 -24.13 -0.68
CA ILE A 163 0.35 -22.77 -1.10
C ILE A 163 0.41 -22.62 -2.63
N SER A 164 0.02 -23.66 -3.36
CA SER A 164 0.07 -23.74 -4.84
C SER A 164 -0.71 -22.63 -5.55
N LYS A 165 -1.75 -22.09 -4.90
CA LYS A 165 -2.60 -21.01 -5.42
C LYS A 165 -2.34 -19.66 -4.76
N ILE A 166 -1.40 -19.60 -3.82
CA ILE A 166 -1.12 -18.39 -3.03
C ILE A 166 -0.03 -17.57 -3.68
N PHE A 167 1.04 -18.22 -4.17
CA PHE A 167 2.16 -17.50 -4.76
C PHE A 167 2.20 -17.65 -6.27
N ARG A 168 2.25 -16.53 -6.99
CA ARG A 168 2.34 -16.54 -8.46
C ARG A 168 3.76 -16.36 -8.98
N LYS A 169 4.53 -15.48 -8.36
CA LYS A 169 5.83 -15.05 -8.88
C LYS A 169 6.81 -14.72 -7.76
N VAL A 170 8.08 -14.85 -8.12
CA VAL A 170 9.24 -14.46 -7.34
C VAL A 170 9.98 -13.41 -8.15
N GLU A 171 10.20 -12.23 -7.58
CA GLU A 171 10.86 -11.12 -8.23
C GLU A 171 12.13 -10.71 -7.47
N TYR A 172 13.06 -10.04 -8.14
CA TYR A 172 14.15 -9.35 -7.46
C TYR A 172 13.63 -8.07 -6.78
N GLY A 173 14.14 -7.79 -5.59
CA GLY A 173 13.74 -6.62 -4.80
C GLY A 173 14.30 -5.29 -5.31
N GLY A 174 15.31 -5.29 -6.19
CA GLY A 174 15.88 -4.04 -6.69
C GLY A 174 16.70 -4.15 -7.98
N PRO A 175 17.09 -3.00 -8.59
CA PRO A 175 17.76 -2.95 -9.89
C PRO A 175 19.10 -3.67 -9.95
N SER A 176 19.79 -3.86 -8.81
CA SER A 176 21.01 -4.67 -8.72
C SER A 176 20.75 -6.16 -8.96
N GLN A 177 19.49 -6.58 -8.94
CA GLN A 177 19.06 -7.98 -8.99
C GLN A 177 19.81 -8.84 -7.95
N ASP A 178 20.02 -8.27 -6.77
CA ASP A 178 20.70 -8.94 -5.65
C ASP A 178 19.85 -10.15 -5.19
N PRO A 179 20.37 -11.38 -5.26
CA PRO A 179 19.66 -12.57 -4.79
C PRO A 179 19.34 -12.53 -3.29
N ASN A 180 19.92 -11.60 -2.52
CA ASN A 180 19.61 -11.42 -1.11
C ASN A 180 18.32 -10.64 -0.85
N SER A 181 17.73 -10.03 -1.86
CA SER A 181 16.47 -9.29 -1.77
C SER A 181 15.50 -9.84 -2.80
N LEU A 182 14.48 -10.55 -2.33
CA LEU A 182 13.44 -11.15 -3.16
C LEU A 182 12.08 -10.58 -2.76
N GLU A 183 11.21 -10.43 -3.73
CA GLU A 183 9.82 -10.04 -3.54
C GLU A 183 8.91 -11.22 -3.87
N LEU A 184 8.11 -11.66 -2.91
CA LEU A 184 7.15 -12.75 -3.08
C LEU A 184 5.73 -12.18 -3.18
N HIS A 185 4.99 -12.63 -4.19
CA HIS A 185 3.64 -12.13 -4.46
C HIS A 185 2.59 -13.07 -3.86
N PHE A 186 2.13 -12.75 -2.65
CA PHE A 186 1.11 -13.49 -1.91
C PHE A 186 -0.29 -13.04 -2.37
N ARG A 187 -1.07 -13.93 -2.96
CA ARG A 187 -2.40 -13.68 -3.53
C ARG A 187 -3.44 -14.61 -2.90
N ALA A 188 -4.63 -14.09 -2.66
CA ALA A 188 -5.78 -14.93 -2.31
C ALA A 188 -7.09 -14.24 -2.69
N ARG A 189 -8.11 -15.04 -2.96
CA ARG A 189 -9.48 -14.56 -3.22
C ARG A 189 -10.21 -14.28 -1.90
N LYS A 190 -9.72 -13.28 -1.17
CA LYS A 190 -10.17 -12.84 0.15
C LYS A 190 -10.08 -11.32 0.23
N SER A 191 -10.67 -10.75 1.28
CA SER A 191 -10.58 -9.32 1.53
C SER A 191 -9.12 -8.88 1.73
N ALA A 192 -8.76 -7.66 1.31
CA ALA A 192 -7.37 -7.20 1.31
C ALA A 192 -6.69 -7.28 2.68
N GLY A 193 -7.44 -7.00 3.75
CA GLY A 193 -6.97 -7.14 5.13
C GLY A 193 -6.82 -8.59 5.58
N GLU A 194 -7.63 -9.53 5.07
CA GLU A 194 -7.41 -10.96 5.32
C GLU A 194 -6.19 -11.49 4.58
N VAL A 195 -5.92 -11.03 3.35
CA VAL A 195 -4.71 -11.40 2.60
C VAL A 195 -3.46 -10.85 3.30
N SER A 196 -3.48 -9.57 3.71
CA SER A 196 -2.40 -8.93 4.49
C SER A 196 -2.11 -9.66 5.81
N ASN A 197 -3.16 -9.99 6.57
CA ASN A 197 -3.04 -10.75 7.81
C ASN A 197 -2.55 -12.19 7.55
N GLY A 198 -3.08 -12.86 6.51
CA GLY A 198 -2.64 -14.18 6.09
C GLY A 198 -1.15 -14.20 5.76
N ALA A 199 -0.66 -13.22 5.01
CA ALA A 199 0.75 -13.08 4.70
C ALA A 199 1.62 -12.90 5.97
N SER A 200 1.15 -12.12 6.95
CA SER A 200 1.83 -11.98 8.25
C SER A 200 1.86 -13.27 9.05
N ILE A 201 0.75 -14.03 9.07
CA ILE A 201 0.66 -15.35 9.71
C ILE A 201 1.62 -16.32 9.03
N PHE A 202 1.67 -16.34 7.70
CA PHE A 202 2.56 -17.21 6.93
C PHE A 202 4.02 -16.96 7.28
N LEU A 203 4.48 -15.70 7.30
CA LEU A 203 5.84 -15.36 7.72
C LEU A 203 6.13 -15.80 9.16
N SER A 204 5.19 -15.54 10.07
CA SER A 204 5.34 -15.94 11.49
C SER A 204 5.44 -17.46 11.65
N ALA A 205 4.66 -18.22 10.88
CA ALA A 205 4.66 -19.69 10.90
C ALA A 205 5.94 -20.31 10.30
N LEU A 206 6.66 -19.52 9.49
CA LEU A 206 8.00 -19.82 8.98
C LEU A 206 9.13 -19.34 9.90
N ASN A 207 8.79 -18.76 11.06
CA ASN A 207 9.74 -18.08 11.95
C ASN A 207 10.54 -16.97 11.25
N GLU A 208 9.92 -16.32 10.25
CA GLU A 208 10.46 -15.13 9.60
C GLU A 208 9.92 -13.88 10.27
N PRO A 209 10.73 -12.82 10.41
CA PRO A 209 10.26 -11.57 10.96
C PRO A 209 9.13 -11.02 10.09
N LYS A 210 8.13 -10.40 10.74
CA LYS A 210 7.19 -9.55 10.03
C LYS A 210 7.97 -8.46 9.32
N ILE A 211 7.59 -8.19 8.09
CA ILE A 211 8.16 -7.14 7.27
C ILE A 211 7.09 -6.14 6.88
N HIS A 212 7.56 -5.04 6.31
CA HIS A 212 6.73 -4.13 5.55
C HIS A 212 5.97 -4.87 4.44
N GLN A 213 4.71 -4.48 4.21
CA GLN A 213 3.85 -5.09 3.20
C GLN A 213 3.39 -4.05 2.17
N HIS A 214 3.36 -4.45 0.90
CA HIS A 214 2.63 -3.70 -0.13
C HIS A 214 1.32 -4.42 -0.46
N VAL A 215 0.20 -3.87 -0.03
CA VAL A 215 -1.11 -4.47 -0.31
C VAL A 215 -1.72 -3.81 -1.54
N HIS A 216 -2.02 -4.60 -2.57
CA HIS A 216 -2.66 -4.10 -3.78
C HIS A 216 -4.16 -4.35 -3.69
N ILE A 217 -4.92 -3.25 -3.75
CA ILE A 217 -6.38 -3.24 -3.81
C ILE A 217 -6.77 -2.80 -5.21
N VAL A 218 -7.42 -3.67 -5.97
CA VAL A 218 -7.75 -3.44 -7.38
C VAL A 218 -9.25 -3.37 -7.62
N SER A 219 -9.67 -2.54 -8.56
CA SER A 219 -11.06 -2.39 -8.99
C SER A 219 -11.15 -2.09 -10.48
N PRO A 220 -12.21 -2.55 -11.19
CA PRO A 220 -12.51 -2.03 -12.53
C PRO A 220 -12.64 -0.51 -12.49
N LEU A 221 -12.03 0.17 -13.45
CA LEU A 221 -12.22 1.60 -13.59
C LEU A 221 -13.64 1.86 -14.14
N PRO A 222 -14.46 2.74 -13.53
CA PRO A 222 -15.86 2.92 -13.93
C PRO A 222 -15.94 3.83 -15.18
N ILE A 223 -15.42 3.36 -16.31
CA ILE A 223 -15.28 4.12 -17.56
C ILE A 223 -16.59 4.74 -18.02
N GLU A 224 -17.70 4.00 -18.03
CA GLU A 224 -19.00 4.53 -18.47
C GLU A 224 -19.46 5.71 -17.61
N LYS A 225 -19.27 5.63 -16.29
CA LYS A 225 -19.63 6.70 -15.35
C LYS A 225 -18.67 7.88 -15.45
N LEU A 226 -17.38 7.62 -15.69
CA LEU A 226 -16.41 8.66 -16.03
C LEU A 226 -16.83 9.38 -17.32
N GLN A 227 -17.28 8.69 -18.35
CA GLN A 227 -17.72 9.32 -19.60
C GLN A 227 -18.95 10.21 -19.40
N LYS A 228 -19.88 9.81 -18.52
CA LYS A 228 -21.10 10.56 -18.21
C LYS A 228 -20.87 11.78 -17.31
N ASP A 229 -20.14 11.61 -16.21
CA ASP A 229 -19.97 12.61 -15.13
C ASP A 229 -18.48 12.89 -14.86
N GLY A 230 -17.69 13.06 -15.92
CA GLY A 230 -16.21 13.01 -15.90
C GLY A 230 -15.53 13.77 -14.78
N MET A 231 -15.71 15.09 -14.77
CA MET A 231 -15.04 15.94 -13.79
C MET A 231 -15.38 15.57 -12.35
N VAL A 232 -16.66 15.28 -12.07
CA VAL A 232 -17.14 14.90 -10.73
C VAL A 232 -16.53 13.55 -10.33
N ARG A 233 -16.63 12.54 -11.19
CA ARG A 233 -16.13 11.19 -10.91
C ARG A 233 -14.61 11.13 -10.77
N SER A 234 -13.88 11.83 -11.64
CA SER A 234 -12.43 11.99 -11.55
C SER A 234 -12.04 12.66 -10.23
N ALA A 235 -12.73 13.74 -9.83
CA ALA A 235 -12.47 14.42 -8.56
C ALA A 235 -12.74 13.51 -7.35
N MET A 236 -13.83 12.73 -7.36
CA MET A 236 -14.14 11.77 -6.27
C MET A 236 -13.08 10.66 -6.14
N LEU A 237 -12.58 10.13 -7.25
CA LEU A 237 -11.53 9.09 -7.24
C LEU A 237 -10.18 9.65 -6.77
N VAL A 238 -9.82 10.85 -7.20
CA VAL A 238 -8.60 11.54 -6.71
C VAL A 238 -8.72 11.87 -5.24
N ASP A 239 -9.89 12.32 -4.78
CA ASP A 239 -10.14 12.58 -3.36
C ASP A 239 -10.10 11.28 -2.52
N LEU A 240 -10.62 10.16 -3.03
CA LEU A 240 -10.45 8.85 -2.39
C LEU A 240 -8.97 8.50 -2.24
N TYR A 241 -8.18 8.65 -3.31
CA TYR A 241 -6.74 8.40 -3.30
C TYR A 241 -5.98 9.29 -2.30
N ARG A 242 -6.32 10.59 -2.29
CA ARG A 242 -5.82 11.58 -1.32
C ARG A 242 -6.15 11.19 0.12
N ARG A 243 -7.41 10.83 0.40
CA ARG A 243 -7.84 10.44 1.74
C ARG A 243 -7.24 9.11 2.19
N ALA A 244 -7.06 8.14 1.29
CA ALA A 244 -6.37 6.90 1.62
C ALA A 244 -4.92 7.16 2.08
N ASN A 245 -4.19 8.05 1.40
CA ASN A 245 -2.87 8.52 1.85
C ASN A 245 -2.95 9.19 3.23
N LEU A 246 -3.87 10.14 3.40
CA LEU A 246 -4.03 10.89 4.66
C LEU A 246 -4.34 9.98 5.84
N ILE A 247 -5.26 9.03 5.65
CA ILE A 247 -5.65 8.07 6.68
C ILE A 247 -4.49 7.15 7.04
N SER A 248 -3.75 6.66 6.04
CA SER A 248 -2.57 5.84 6.28
C SER A 248 -1.52 6.59 7.09
N GLU A 249 -1.30 7.88 6.82
CA GLU A 249 -0.39 8.72 7.58
C GLU A 249 -0.91 8.98 9.01
N MET A 250 -2.20 9.29 9.18
CA MET A 250 -2.80 9.51 10.49
C MET A 250 -2.78 8.25 11.37
N ILE A 251 -2.99 7.05 10.82
CA ILE A 251 -2.88 5.78 11.56
C ILE A 251 -1.45 5.62 12.09
N ASN A 252 -0.43 5.87 11.26
CA ASN A 252 0.97 5.80 11.69
C ASN A 252 1.28 6.78 12.85
N ILE A 253 0.76 7.99 12.79
CA ILE A 253 0.97 9.00 13.85
C ILE A 253 0.21 8.64 15.13
N VAL A 254 -1.08 8.30 15.01
CA VAL A 254 -1.98 8.14 16.16
C VAL A 254 -1.82 6.80 16.86
N GLU A 255 -1.73 5.71 16.10
CA GLU A 255 -1.75 4.34 16.63
C GLU A 255 -0.34 3.80 16.84
N GLU A 256 0.61 4.13 15.96
CA GLU A 256 1.98 3.60 16.02
C GLU A 256 2.97 4.54 16.74
N ASN A 257 2.53 5.76 17.10
CA ASN A 257 3.39 6.84 17.61
C ASN A 257 4.66 7.05 16.76
N ALA A 258 4.57 6.77 15.46
CA ALA A 258 5.69 6.84 14.54
C ALA A 258 5.80 8.24 13.93
N HIS A 259 6.99 8.85 14.03
CA HIS A 259 7.28 10.18 13.45
C HIS A 259 8.37 10.13 12.42
N GLY A 260 8.15 10.91 11.36
CA GLY A 260 8.93 10.83 10.14
C GLY A 260 8.73 9.47 9.50
N LEU A 261 8.38 9.45 8.22
CA LEU A 261 8.87 8.36 7.40
C LEU A 261 10.39 8.48 7.43
N THR A 262 11.04 7.91 8.44
CA THR A 262 12.44 7.59 8.30
C THR A 262 12.46 6.61 7.14
N SER A 263 12.92 7.07 5.98
CA SER A 263 13.39 6.21 4.89
C SER A 263 14.21 5.13 5.57
N ASN A 264 13.61 3.95 5.73
CA ASN A 264 14.01 3.06 6.79
C ASN A 264 15.48 2.70 6.53
N LYS A 265 16.33 2.88 7.54
CA LYS A 265 17.78 2.58 7.52
C LYS A 265 18.06 1.07 7.40
N SER A 266 17.08 0.26 7.03
CA SER A 266 17.23 -1.18 6.75
C SER A 266 18.03 -1.48 5.48
N GLY A 267 18.43 -0.44 4.73
CA GLY A 267 19.52 -0.50 3.75
C GLY A 267 19.12 -1.00 2.37
N THR A 268 17.82 -1.18 2.09
CA THR A 268 17.38 -1.82 0.83
C THR A 268 16.46 -0.97 -0.04
N ILE A 269 15.91 0.16 0.46
CA ILE A 269 14.90 0.90 -0.30
C ILE A 269 15.21 2.41 -0.35
N VAL A 270 15.54 2.90 -1.54
CA VAL A 270 16.24 4.17 -1.78
C VAL A 270 15.32 5.29 -2.32
N PHE A 271 14.04 5.04 -2.60
CA PHE A 271 13.16 6.05 -3.21
C PHE A 271 11.79 6.11 -2.53
N TRP A 272 11.58 7.10 -1.66
CA TRP A 272 10.31 7.33 -1.01
C TRP A 272 10.03 8.82 -0.90
N ASP A 273 9.12 9.32 -1.72
CA ASP A 273 8.50 10.62 -1.49
C ASP A 273 7.09 10.40 -0.92
N THR A 274 6.68 11.29 -0.01
CA THR A 274 5.27 11.35 0.42
C THR A 274 4.41 11.83 -0.72
N LEU A 275 3.09 11.65 -0.61
CA LEU A 275 2.17 12.26 -1.58
C LEU A 275 2.46 13.76 -1.65
N ALA A 276 2.69 14.29 -2.85
CA ALA A 276 2.83 15.72 -3.07
C ALA A 276 1.67 16.24 -3.94
N PRO A 277 1.41 17.57 -3.94
CA PRO A 277 0.29 18.15 -4.67
C PRO A 277 0.27 17.79 -6.16
N ARG A 278 1.44 17.71 -6.79
CA ARG A 278 1.58 17.36 -8.22
C ARG A 278 1.03 15.98 -8.54
N GLN A 279 1.17 14.99 -7.67
CA GLN A 279 0.72 13.63 -7.95
C GLN A 279 -0.80 13.51 -7.96
N LEU A 280 -1.52 14.28 -7.14
CA LEU A 280 -2.98 14.38 -7.25
C LEU A 280 -3.42 14.90 -8.61
N ASN A 281 -2.68 15.90 -9.13
CA ASN A 281 -2.91 16.46 -10.45
C ASN A 281 -2.62 15.45 -11.58
N ILE A 282 -1.54 14.65 -11.45
CA ILE A 282 -1.22 13.56 -12.38
C ILE A 282 -2.34 12.51 -12.40
N VAL A 283 -2.84 12.08 -11.23
CA VAL A 283 -3.93 11.10 -11.15
C VAL A 283 -5.21 11.67 -11.76
N PHE A 284 -5.54 12.94 -11.50
CA PHE A 284 -6.69 13.60 -12.12
C PHE A 284 -6.59 13.60 -13.66
N GLN A 285 -5.44 14.02 -14.20
CA GLN A 285 -5.20 14.02 -15.64
C GLN A 285 -5.25 12.61 -16.25
N HIS A 286 -4.73 11.62 -15.55
CA HIS A 286 -4.80 10.22 -15.97
C HIS A 286 -6.25 9.73 -16.07
N LEU A 287 -7.10 10.05 -15.09
CA LEU A 287 -8.53 9.70 -15.11
C LEU A 287 -9.29 10.45 -16.21
N GLU A 288 -9.01 11.74 -16.41
CA GLU A 288 -9.60 12.50 -17.52
C GLU A 288 -9.19 11.97 -18.89
N LYS A 289 -7.94 11.53 -19.03
CA LYS A 289 -7.48 10.86 -20.25
C LYS A 289 -8.19 9.51 -20.42
N ALA A 290 -8.32 8.72 -19.36
CA ALA A 290 -9.02 7.44 -19.41
C ALA A 290 -10.49 7.60 -19.79
N ARG A 291 -11.14 8.66 -19.29
CA ARG A 291 -12.49 9.06 -19.69
C ARG A 291 -12.60 9.29 -21.19
N ILE A 292 -11.69 10.08 -21.77
CA ILE A 292 -11.70 10.43 -23.20
C ILE A 292 -11.43 9.18 -24.06
N LEU A 293 -10.49 8.33 -23.65
CA LEU A 293 -10.07 7.15 -24.42
C LEU A 293 -10.99 5.94 -24.24
N GLY A 294 -11.77 5.88 -23.15
CA GLY A 294 -12.58 4.71 -22.79
C GLY A 294 -11.77 3.56 -22.17
N HIS A 295 -10.49 3.76 -21.86
CA HIS A 295 -9.62 2.77 -21.21
C HIS A 295 -8.48 3.47 -20.47
N THR A 296 -7.77 2.77 -19.57
CA THR A 296 -6.60 3.36 -18.90
C THR A 296 -5.44 3.55 -19.87
N SER A 297 -4.71 4.66 -19.76
CA SER A 297 -3.41 4.83 -20.44
C SER A 297 -2.28 4.51 -19.46
N PRO A 298 -1.10 4.03 -19.89
CA PRO A 298 0.00 3.72 -18.96
C PRO A 298 0.33 4.88 -18.02
N LEU A 299 0.37 4.61 -16.72
CA LEU A 299 0.72 5.59 -15.69
C LEU A 299 2.17 5.43 -15.22
N GLY A 300 2.70 4.21 -15.29
CA GLY A 300 4.02 3.85 -14.78
C GLY A 300 4.14 4.09 -13.27
N SER A 301 5.27 4.67 -12.86
CA SER A 301 5.57 4.97 -11.46
C SER A 301 5.24 6.40 -11.03
N GLN A 302 4.56 7.20 -11.86
CA GLN A 302 4.37 8.63 -11.63
C GLN A 302 3.57 8.98 -10.36
N ALA A 303 2.70 8.07 -9.92
CA ALA A 303 1.90 8.18 -8.70
C ALA A 303 2.23 7.10 -7.66
N LYS A 304 3.43 6.51 -7.71
CA LYS A 304 3.93 5.56 -6.70
C LYS A 304 4.47 6.32 -5.49
N MET A 305 3.77 6.28 -4.35
CA MET A 305 4.11 7.07 -3.14
C MET A 305 4.46 6.17 -1.94
N ALA A 306 4.89 6.79 -0.83
CA ALA A 306 5.29 6.09 0.39
C ALA A 306 4.16 5.44 1.19
N PHE A 307 2.98 6.06 1.27
CA PHE A 307 1.83 5.50 2.00
C PHE A 307 0.88 4.75 1.08
N VAL A 308 0.35 5.44 0.06
CA VAL A 308 -0.56 4.83 -0.92
C VAL A 308 -0.18 5.30 -2.32
N GLY A 309 0.19 4.36 -3.19
CA GLY A 309 0.42 4.61 -4.61
C GLY A 309 -0.85 4.41 -5.43
N PHE A 310 -1.09 5.26 -6.44
CA PHE A 310 -2.13 5.03 -7.44
C PHE A 310 -1.52 4.29 -8.63
N ARG A 311 -2.16 3.22 -9.09
CA ARG A 311 -1.69 2.37 -10.18
C ARG A 311 -2.77 2.25 -11.27
N GLY A 312 -2.35 2.38 -12.52
CA GLY A 312 -3.18 2.14 -13.70
C GLY A 312 -3.17 0.68 -14.12
N GLY A 313 -3.90 0.38 -15.20
CA GLY A 313 -4.01 -0.99 -15.73
C GLY A 313 -2.69 -1.57 -16.24
N ASP A 314 -1.69 -0.72 -16.50
CA ASP A 314 -0.33 -1.13 -16.88
C ASP A 314 0.45 -1.85 -15.77
N THR A 315 -0.05 -1.82 -14.52
CA THR A 315 0.54 -2.55 -13.39
C THR A 315 -0.14 -3.91 -13.14
N TYR A 316 -1.35 -4.11 -13.68
CA TYR A 316 -2.21 -5.25 -13.33
C TYR A 316 -2.42 -6.19 -14.51
N ASP A 317 -2.98 -7.37 -14.23
CA ASP A 317 -3.23 -8.42 -15.24
C ASP A 317 -4.30 -8.00 -16.28
N ASP A 318 -5.03 -6.90 -16.07
CA ASP A 318 -6.08 -6.37 -16.95
C ASP A 318 -5.97 -4.84 -17.07
N ALA A 319 -5.95 -4.35 -18.31
CA ALA A 319 -5.79 -2.93 -18.65
C ALA A 319 -7.00 -2.05 -18.24
N ASN A 320 -8.14 -2.63 -17.91
CA ASN A 320 -9.33 -1.92 -17.42
C ASN A 320 -9.34 -1.77 -15.89
N LEU A 321 -8.33 -2.29 -15.19
CA LEU A 321 -8.20 -2.13 -13.75
C LEU A 321 -7.48 -0.84 -13.39
N PHE A 322 -7.81 -0.33 -12.22
CA PHE A 322 -6.96 0.58 -11.47
C PHE A 322 -6.83 0.04 -10.05
N GLY A 323 -5.89 0.56 -9.28
CA GLY A 323 -5.72 0.10 -7.93
C GLY A 323 -4.84 0.98 -7.07
N PHE A 324 -4.93 0.72 -5.77
CA PHE A 324 -4.10 1.35 -4.75
C PHE A 324 -3.08 0.34 -4.24
N GLU A 325 -1.82 0.74 -4.21
CA GLU A 325 -0.73 0.01 -3.56
C GLU A 325 -0.52 0.63 -2.18
N ILE A 326 -1.01 -0.05 -1.13
CA ILE A 326 -0.90 0.39 0.25
C ILE A 326 0.44 -0.07 0.80
N ARG A 327 1.32 0.90 1.02
CA ARG A 327 2.71 0.74 1.49
C ARG A 327 2.88 1.37 2.87
N GLY A 328 1.82 1.85 3.51
CA GLY A 328 1.89 2.40 4.86
C GLY A 328 1.83 1.35 5.98
N ILE A 329 1.85 0.06 5.66
CA ILE A 329 1.69 -1.02 6.64
C ILE A 329 3.06 -1.40 7.19
N SER A 330 3.36 -0.91 8.39
CA SER A 330 4.58 -1.26 9.09
C SER A 330 4.51 -2.69 9.64
N GLN A 331 5.67 -3.26 9.96
CA GLN A 331 5.75 -4.55 10.66
C GLN A 331 5.15 -4.52 12.09
N PHE A 332 4.90 -3.31 12.62
CA PHE A 332 4.36 -3.06 13.95
C PHE A 332 2.89 -2.63 13.94
N ALA A 333 2.30 -2.48 12.76
CA ALA A 333 0.94 -1.99 12.61
C ALA A 333 -0.07 -2.86 13.37
N ASP A 334 -1.06 -2.23 14.01
CA ASP A 334 -2.16 -2.94 14.63
C ASP A 334 -2.94 -3.73 13.57
N GLY A 335 -2.96 -5.06 13.74
CA GLY A 335 -3.53 -5.95 12.73
C GLY A 335 -5.02 -5.70 12.50
N GLN A 336 -5.77 -5.30 13.53
CA GLN A 336 -7.21 -5.07 13.40
C GLN A 336 -7.53 -3.75 12.69
N THR A 337 -6.85 -2.66 13.05
CA THR A 337 -7.01 -1.34 12.43
C THR A 337 -6.60 -1.37 10.97
N THR A 338 -5.44 -1.98 10.68
CA THR A 338 -4.94 -2.18 9.31
C THR A 338 -5.94 -3.00 8.49
N ARG A 339 -6.40 -4.15 9.01
CA ARG A 339 -7.40 -4.97 8.32
C ARG A 339 -8.69 -4.21 8.03
N ASN A 340 -9.19 -3.44 8.99
CA ASN A 340 -10.41 -2.65 8.81
C ASN A 340 -10.23 -1.56 7.74
N PHE A 341 -9.10 -0.86 7.74
CA PHE A 341 -8.76 0.14 6.73
C PHE A 341 -8.72 -0.47 5.33
N LEU A 342 -7.96 -1.55 5.14
CA LEU A 342 -7.82 -2.24 3.86
C LEU A 342 -9.16 -2.76 3.33
N ASN A 343 -9.95 -3.41 4.19
CA ASN A 343 -11.24 -3.96 3.79
C ASN A 343 -12.25 -2.86 3.43
N THR A 344 -12.26 -1.77 4.20
CA THR A 344 -13.16 -0.63 3.93
C THR A 344 -12.79 0.05 2.62
N LEU A 345 -11.49 0.23 2.36
CA LEU A 345 -11.00 0.82 1.11
C LEU A 345 -11.33 -0.07 -0.10
N GLN A 346 -11.10 -1.38 0.00
CA GLN A 346 -11.48 -2.33 -1.04
C GLN A 346 -12.98 -2.27 -1.33
N TRP A 347 -13.81 -2.29 -0.30
CA TRP A 347 -15.25 -2.16 -0.45
C TRP A 347 -15.64 -0.84 -1.12
N ALA A 348 -15.05 0.29 -0.69
CA ALA A 348 -15.32 1.62 -1.25
C ALA A 348 -14.97 1.70 -2.75
N MET A 349 -13.83 1.12 -3.16
CA MET A 349 -13.42 1.09 -4.56
C MET A 349 -14.33 0.22 -5.43
N LYS A 350 -14.84 -0.89 -4.89
CA LYS A 350 -15.70 -1.84 -5.61
C LYS A 350 -17.14 -1.36 -5.73
N GLN A 351 -17.70 -0.84 -4.65
CA GLN A 351 -19.07 -0.33 -4.63
C GLN A 351 -19.18 1.09 -5.19
N GLU A 352 -18.04 1.72 -5.51
CA GLU A 352 -17.96 3.13 -5.90
C GLU A 352 -18.49 4.10 -4.84
N HIS A 353 -18.41 3.69 -3.58
CA HIS A 353 -18.76 4.50 -2.42
C HIS A 353 -17.51 5.22 -1.93
N TYR A 354 -17.13 6.26 -2.67
CA TYR A 354 -15.87 6.95 -2.44
C TYR A 354 -15.87 7.77 -1.15
N GLY A 355 -17.00 7.97 -0.48
CA GLY A 355 -17.08 8.58 0.86
C GLY A 355 -17.47 10.06 0.90
N VAL A 356 -17.30 10.79 -0.21
CA VAL A 356 -17.92 12.10 -0.43
C VAL A 356 -19.09 11.88 -1.40
N PRO A 357 -20.34 12.22 -1.02
CA PRO A 357 -21.48 12.11 -1.91
C PRO A 357 -21.30 12.90 -3.21
N LYS A 358 -21.92 12.44 -4.30
CA LYS A 358 -21.80 13.08 -5.61
C LYS A 358 -22.24 14.54 -5.55
N GLU A 359 -23.35 14.82 -4.89
CA GLU A 359 -23.96 16.15 -4.75
C GLU A 359 -23.04 17.09 -3.97
N GLN A 360 -22.39 16.57 -2.92
CA GLN A 360 -21.41 17.33 -2.14
C GLN A 360 -20.16 17.65 -2.97
N MET A 361 -19.70 16.72 -3.81
CA MET A 361 -18.59 16.97 -4.73
C MET A 361 -18.96 17.99 -5.81
N GLU A 362 -20.17 17.93 -6.35
CA GLU A 362 -20.70 18.93 -7.30
C GLU A 362 -20.75 20.32 -6.67
N GLU A 363 -21.25 20.43 -5.44
CA GLU A 363 -21.26 21.68 -4.69
C GLU A 363 -19.83 22.21 -4.48
N TRP A 364 -18.90 21.33 -4.08
CA TRP A 364 -17.50 21.70 -3.90
C TRP A 364 -16.85 22.20 -5.20
N LEU A 365 -17.08 21.52 -6.32
CA LEU A 365 -16.60 21.89 -7.64
C LEU A 365 -17.15 23.24 -8.09
N SER A 366 -18.43 23.52 -7.82
CA SER A 366 -19.07 24.80 -8.17
C SER A 366 -18.45 26.01 -7.46
N LYS A 367 -17.77 25.79 -6.33
CA LYS A 367 -17.06 26.83 -5.55
C LYS A 367 -15.60 26.99 -5.98
N GLN A 368 -15.09 26.10 -6.83
CA GLN A 368 -13.72 26.24 -7.34
C GLN A 368 -13.66 27.35 -8.40
N PRO A 369 -12.52 28.06 -8.52
CA PRO A 369 -12.36 29.06 -9.57
C PRO A 369 -12.62 28.43 -10.95
N PRO A 370 -13.30 29.13 -11.88
CA PRO A 370 -13.49 28.65 -13.24
C PRO A 370 -12.16 28.68 -13.98
N THR A 371 -11.38 27.62 -13.86
CA THR A 371 -10.12 27.40 -14.57
C THR A 371 -10.27 26.28 -15.59
N PHE A 372 -9.48 26.32 -16.66
CA PHE A 372 -9.44 25.25 -17.67
C PHE A 372 -9.04 23.88 -17.09
N TYR A 373 -8.50 23.86 -15.88
CA TYR A 373 -8.02 22.68 -15.19
C TYR A 373 -8.37 22.75 -13.69
N LEU A 374 -8.86 21.65 -13.13
CA LEU A 374 -9.12 21.51 -11.69
C LEU A 374 -7.83 21.13 -10.96
N ASP A 375 -7.33 22.03 -10.11
CA ASP A 375 -6.12 21.79 -9.32
C ASP A 375 -6.43 21.00 -8.03
N MET A 376 -6.54 19.68 -8.18
CA MET A 376 -6.70 18.76 -7.05
C MET A 376 -5.52 18.83 -6.06
N GLY A 377 -4.35 19.26 -6.51
CA GLY A 377 -3.16 19.46 -5.68
C GLY A 377 -3.42 20.40 -4.51
N LYS A 378 -4.27 21.42 -4.65
CA LYS A 378 -4.62 22.37 -3.57
C LYS A 378 -5.33 21.74 -2.38
N THR A 379 -5.93 20.57 -2.56
CA THR A 379 -6.63 19.81 -1.50
C THR A 379 -5.69 19.02 -0.59
N TRP A 380 -4.39 19.03 -0.88
CA TRP A 380 -3.37 18.35 -0.09
C TRP A 380 -2.68 19.30 0.89
N TYR A 381 -2.34 18.82 2.08
CA TYR A 381 -1.77 19.68 3.12
C TYR A 381 -0.27 19.93 2.97
N GLN A 382 0.48 19.04 2.28
CA GLN A 382 1.92 19.23 2.03
C GLN A 382 2.18 20.21 0.89
N GLN A 383 1.68 21.44 1.03
CA GLN A 383 1.94 22.53 0.10
C GLN A 383 3.36 23.11 0.31
N PRO A 384 3.92 23.80 -0.70
CA PRO A 384 5.06 24.69 -0.51
C PRO A 384 4.78 25.69 0.62
N TRP A 385 5.83 26.07 1.34
CA TRP A 385 5.67 26.90 2.53
C TRP A 385 5.11 28.29 2.21
N GLU A 386 5.45 28.83 1.05
CA GLU A 386 4.94 30.11 0.53
C GLU A 386 3.42 30.08 0.36
N VAL A 387 2.88 28.94 -0.08
CA VAL A 387 1.44 28.73 -0.25
C VAL A 387 0.76 28.59 1.11
N LEU A 388 1.38 27.89 2.07
CA LEU A 388 0.86 27.80 3.43
C LEU A 388 0.85 29.18 4.10
N LYS A 389 1.95 29.94 4.00
CA LYS A 389 2.10 31.29 4.57
C LYS A 389 1.03 32.27 4.09
N ALA A 390 0.62 32.16 2.82
CA ALA A 390 -0.41 33.01 2.24
C ALA A 390 -1.84 32.71 2.76
N ASN A 391 -2.05 31.60 3.47
CA ASN A 391 -3.38 31.11 3.86
C ASN A 391 -3.51 30.92 5.38
N GLY A 392 -4.73 31.13 5.89
CA GLY A 392 -5.13 30.72 7.25
C GLY A 392 -4.10 31.00 8.34
N PHE A 393 -3.55 29.94 8.95
CA PHE A 393 -2.58 30.01 10.04
C PHE A 393 -1.11 30.07 9.60
N GLY A 394 -0.81 30.04 8.30
CA GLY A 394 0.58 30.06 7.84
C GLY A 394 1.34 31.33 8.19
N HIS A 395 0.67 32.47 8.39
CA HIS A 395 1.30 33.71 8.86
C HIS A 395 1.91 33.57 10.26
N ARG A 396 1.34 32.72 11.13
CA ARG A 396 1.85 32.47 12.49
C ARG A 396 3.15 31.67 12.52
N TYR A 397 3.60 31.16 11.38
CA TYR A 397 4.90 30.49 11.31
C TYR A 397 6.06 31.37 11.73
N GLU A 398 6.01 32.67 11.42
CA GLU A 398 7.07 33.60 11.82
C GLU A 398 7.15 33.75 13.36
N GLU A 399 6.08 33.38 14.08
CA GLU A 399 5.99 33.37 15.54
C GLU A 399 6.67 32.14 16.17
N ILE A 400 6.98 31.11 15.37
CA ILE A 400 7.67 29.91 15.86
C ILE A 400 9.16 30.22 15.99
N ASP A 401 9.75 29.72 17.08
CA ASP A 401 11.17 29.86 17.37
C ASP A 401 12.04 29.55 16.12
N PRO A 402 12.98 30.43 15.73
CA PRO A 402 13.80 30.23 14.53
C PRO A 402 14.63 28.95 14.53
N TYR A 403 15.07 28.48 15.71
CA TYR A 403 15.79 27.21 15.83
C TYR A 403 14.85 26.03 15.57
N MET A 404 13.61 26.09 16.07
CA MET A 404 12.55 25.13 15.74
C MET A 404 12.21 25.13 14.24
N ARG A 405 12.09 26.30 13.61
CA ARG A 405 11.85 26.42 12.16
C ARG A 405 12.95 25.74 11.34
N LYS A 406 14.22 26.08 11.62
CA LYS A 406 15.39 25.57 10.90
C LYS A 406 15.61 24.06 11.08
N HIS A 407 15.31 23.51 12.25
CA HIS A 407 15.60 22.10 12.54
C HIS A 407 14.44 21.14 12.34
N PHE A 408 13.19 21.61 12.46
CA PHE A 408 12.02 20.76 12.31
C PHE A 408 11.37 20.86 10.92
N PHE A 409 11.40 22.04 10.29
CA PHE A 409 10.58 22.34 9.12
C PHE A 409 11.38 22.47 7.83
N ASP A 410 12.54 23.16 7.84
CA ASP A 410 13.38 23.34 6.65
C ASP A 410 14.07 22.04 6.16
N LEU A 411 14.16 21.03 7.03
CA LEU A 411 14.79 19.75 6.71
C LEU A 411 13.79 18.66 6.27
N GLU A 412 12.51 18.98 6.05
CA GLU A 412 11.47 18.03 5.63
C GLU A 412 11.31 16.81 6.59
N LYS A 413 11.83 16.90 7.83
CA LYS A 413 11.84 15.79 8.81
C LYS A 413 10.52 15.59 9.54
N ASN A 414 9.62 16.59 9.55
CA ASN A 414 8.31 16.55 10.21
C ASN A 414 7.23 17.13 9.29
N ARG A 415 7.08 16.56 8.09
CA ARG A 415 6.14 17.05 7.05
C ARG A 415 4.71 17.12 7.55
N GLU A 416 4.32 16.22 8.45
CA GLU A 416 3.01 16.13 9.05
C GLU A 416 2.60 17.39 9.82
N LEU A 417 3.57 18.17 10.34
CA LEU A 417 3.28 19.44 11.02
C LEU A 417 2.64 20.47 10.08
N LYS A 418 2.81 20.33 8.74
CA LYS A 418 2.11 21.17 7.75
C LYS A 418 0.58 21.05 7.88
N MET A 419 0.04 19.96 8.43
CA MET A 419 -1.41 19.81 8.71
C MET A 419 -1.92 20.87 9.71
N ILE A 420 -1.08 21.34 10.63
CA ILE A 420 -1.43 22.37 11.62
C ILE A 420 -1.60 23.74 10.94
N PHE A 421 -0.83 24.04 9.90
CA PHE A 421 -0.90 25.31 9.17
C PHE A 421 -1.91 25.30 8.02
N TYR A 422 -2.27 24.10 7.54
CA TYR A 422 -3.11 23.94 6.37
C TYR A 422 -4.53 24.47 6.59
N ASP A 423 -5.09 25.11 5.56
CA ASP A 423 -6.47 25.57 5.56
C ASP A 423 -7.42 24.48 5.06
N TRP A 424 -8.11 23.85 6.01
CA TRP A 424 -9.05 22.76 5.77
C TRP A 424 -10.41 23.23 5.20
N THR A 425 -10.65 24.53 5.04
CA THR A 425 -11.95 25.06 4.58
C THR A 425 -12.30 24.68 3.16
N ASN A 426 -11.29 24.40 2.33
CA ASN A 426 -11.47 23.99 0.93
C ASN A 426 -11.40 22.47 0.74
N ASP A 427 -11.36 21.67 1.81
CA ASP A 427 -11.35 20.21 1.69
C ASP A 427 -12.74 19.70 1.24
N PRO A 428 -12.83 18.83 0.21
CA PRO A 428 -14.11 18.29 -0.29
C PRO A 428 -14.99 17.64 0.79
N LEU A 429 -14.39 17.07 1.84
CA LEU A 429 -15.11 16.44 2.95
C LEU A 429 -15.57 17.43 4.02
N LEU A 430 -14.92 18.61 4.13
CA LEU A 430 -15.06 19.51 5.29
C LEU A 430 -15.69 20.87 4.97
N PHE A 431 -15.68 21.33 3.72
CA PHE A 431 -16.06 22.70 3.35
C PHE A 431 -17.48 23.12 3.80
N ASN A 432 -18.41 22.18 3.91
CA ASN A 432 -19.79 22.41 4.37
C ASN A 432 -19.98 22.11 5.88
N LYS A 433 -18.90 21.98 6.66
CA LYS A 433 -18.92 21.62 8.09
C LYS A 433 -18.37 22.74 8.99
N PRO A 434 -19.03 23.91 9.08
CA PRO A 434 -18.48 25.09 9.77
C PRO A 434 -18.15 24.85 11.25
N LYS A 435 -18.97 24.06 11.97
CA LYS A 435 -18.69 23.72 13.38
C LYS A 435 -17.40 22.90 13.54
N LEU A 436 -17.16 21.95 12.64
CA LEU A 436 -15.94 21.15 12.66
C LEU A 436 -14.73 21.98 12.25
N LEU A 437 -14.87 22.85 11.24
CA LEU A 437 -13.80 23.77 10.85
C LEU A 437 -13.41 24.71 12.00
N LEU A 438 -14.36 25.21 12.79
CA LEU A 438 -14.07 25.99 14.00
C LEU A 438 -13.30 25.17 15.06
N GLN A 439 -13.68 23.91 15.27
CA GLN A 439 -12.96 23.01 16.18
C GLN A 439 -11.54 22.73 15.68
N ILE A 440 -11.35 22.47 14.39
CA ILE A 440 -10.03 22.28 13.78
C ILE A 440 -9.18 23.53 14.02
N ARG A 441 -9.69 24.72 13.73
CA ARG A 441 -8.99 26.00 13.97
C ARG A 441 -8.58 26.19 15.42
N LYS A 442 -9.47 25.88 16.37
CA LYS A 442 -9.15 25.94 17.80
C LYS A 442 -7.98 25.02 18.16
N GLN A 443 -7.96 23.80 17.62
CA GLN A 443 -6.88 22.84 17.88
C GLN A 443 -5.58 23.19 17.14
N GLN A 444 -5.66 23.82 15.97
CA GLN A 444 -4.49 24.37 15.29
C GLN A 444 -3.79 25.42 16.18
N ILE A 445 -4.56 26.33 16.80
CA ILE A 445 -4.01 27.33 17.73
C ILE A 445 -3.31 26.66 18.92
N LEU A 446 -3.97 25.70 19.59
CA LEU A 446 -3.39 25.01 20.75
C LEU A 446 -2.11 24.23 20.38
N ALA A 447 -2.09 23.61 19.21
CA ALA A 447 -0.92 22.89 18.71
C ALA A 447 0.24 23.85 18.40
N LEU A 448 -0.04 25.00 17.78
CA LEU A 448 0.96 26.05 17.52
C LEU A 448 1.55 26.60 18.81
N ASP A 449 0.71 26.92 19.80
CA ASP A 449 1.18 27.43 21.09
C ASP A 449 2.05 26.37 21.81
N SER A 450 1.69 25.09 21.68
CA SER A 450 2.49 23.98 22.22
C SER A 450 3.84 23.82 21.52
N LEU A 451 3.89 24.02 20.19
CA LEU A 451 5.14 24.01 19.42
C LEU A 451 6.06 25.16 19.82
N SER A 452 5.52 26.37 19.98
CA SER A 452 6.31 27.56 20.34
C SER A 452 6.89 27.48 21.75
N ASN A 453 6.22 26.78 22.67
CA ASN A 453 6.71 26.59 24.04
C ASN A 453 7.82 25.52 24.14
N GLY A 454 7.95 24.61 23.16
CA GLY A 454 9.04 23.62 23.10
C GLY A 454 9.03 22.54 24.19
N LEU A 455 8.03 22.51 25.07
CA LEU A 455 7.96 21.60 26.23
C LEU A 455 7.39 20.21 25.90
N VAL A 456 6.74 20.07 24.75
CA VAL A 456 6.02 18.86 24.33
C VAL A 456 6.64 18.33 23.05
N SER A 457 6.81 17.01 22.94
CA SER A 457 7.32 16.40 21.71
C SER A 457 6.37 16.66 20.54
N THR A 458 6.92 16.83 19.33
CA THR A 458 6.13 16.98 18.09
C THR A 458 5.16 15.83 17.90
N THR A 459 5.54 14.63 18.34
CA THR A 459 4.71 13.44 18.34
C THR A 459 3.42 13.61 19.11
N LYS A 460 3.56 14.01 20.37
CA LYS A 460 2.41 14.22 21.23
C LYS A 460 1.53 15.36 20.70
N ILE A 461 2.13 16.43 20.19
CA ILE A 461 1.40 17.56 19.60
C ILE A 461 0.55 17.10 18.41
N MET A 462 1.13 16.32 17.49
CA MET A 462 0.40 15.83 16.32
C MET A 462 -0.69 14.82 16.68
N ASN A 463 -0.42 13.91 17.62
CA ASN A 463 -1.40 12.96 18.12
C ASN A 463 -2.60 13.69 18.76
N ASP A 464 -2.33 14.61 19.70
CA ASP A 464 -3.34 15.41 20.38
C ASP A 464 -4.14 16.27 19.36
N PHE A 465 -3.46 16.90 18.40
CA PHE A 465 -4.10 17.68 17.33
C PHE A 465 -5.05 16.81 16.49
N LEU A 466 -4.60 15.66 15.99
CA LEU A 466 -5.39 14.80 15.11
C LEU A 466 -6.62 14.23 15.82
N ILE A 467 -6.48 13.85 17.09
CA ILE A 467 -7.59 13.33 17.92
C ILE A 467 -8.58 14.45 18.26
N HIS A 468 -8.10 15.57 18.83
CA HIS A 468 -8.98 16.59 19.38
C HIS A 468 -9.58 17.53 18.32
N SER A 469 -8.95 17.66 17.15
CA SER A 469 -9.53 18.38 15.99
C SER A 469 -10.70 17.62 15.38
N GLY A 470 -10.79 16.31 15.60
CA GLY A 470 -11.74 15.42 14.95
C GLY A 470 -11.34 15.00 13.54
N LEU A 471 -10.19 15.44 13.01
CA LEU A 471 -9.67 15.08 11.69
C LEU A 471 -9.49 13.55 11.56
N TYR A 472 -8.80 12.93 12.54
CA TYR A 472 -8.58 11.48 12.52
C TYR A 472 -9.91 10.72 12.43
N GLY A 473 -10.87 11.09 13.27
CA GLY A 473 -12.18 10.47 13.30
C GLY A 473 -13.00 10.67 12.02
N ILE A 474 -13.02 11.87 11.44
CA ILE A 474 -13.83 12.12 10.24
C ILE A 474 -13.24 11.46 9.00
N PHE A 475 -11.92 11.49 8.82
CA PHE A 475 -11.28 10.89 7.65
C PHE A 475 -11.34 9.37 7.70
N THR A 476 -10.98 8.72 8.81
CA THR A 476 -11.08 7.26 8.95
C THR A 476 -12.49 6.74 8.72
N ARG A 477 -13.51 7.48 9.18
CA ARG A 477 -14.92 7.13 8.96
C ARG A 477 -15.42 7.43 7.55
N SER A 478 -14.77 8.32 6.81
CA SER A 478 -15.24 8.75 5.48
C SER A 478 -15.12 7.65 4.43
N LEU A 479 -14.18 6.71 4.58
CA LEU A 479 -14.06 5.62 3.62
C LEU A 479 -15.29 4.72 3.68
N GLY A 480 -15.92 4.54 2.52
CA GLY A 480 -17.06 3.66 2.36
C GLY A 480 -18.36 4.14 2.99
N GLN A 481 -18.50 5.43 3.35
CA GLN A 481 -19.80 6.02 3.69
C GLN A 481 -20.65 6.29 2.45
#